data_AF-A0A8H6PXA9-F1
#
_entry.id   AF-A0A8H6PXA9-F1
#
_cell.length_a   1.000
_cell.length_b   1.000
_cell.length_c   1.000
_cell.angle_alpha   90.00
_cell.angle_beta   90.00
_cell.angle_gamma   90.00
#
_symmetry.space_group_name_H-M   'P 1'
#
loop_
_entity.id
_entity.type
_entity.pdbx_description
1 polymer ?
#
loop_
_entity_poly.entity_id
_entity_poly.type
_entity_poly.pdbx_seq_one_letter_code
_entity_poly.pdbx_strand_id
1 'polypeptide(L)'
;MMTQDLYTLRAWEQMSYLCPQSGQDHVREVWNLILKPIFHLGTPGGKSFTVTNEDDQDRFPQISVANLNGRFGSSPLFKVYCIGFADPDTDLWKVLEDAVELDLLEASSLFEGKHRASLFAAIAIGPLVRFYRQDEEDYFCYVEFGDRDAYNVHQDFDVIVEHLLQIREAMA
;
A
#
# COMPACT_ATOMS: atom_id res chain seq x y z
N MET A 1 17.35 3.32 14.01
CA MET A 1 16.10 3.45 14.79
C MET A 1 15.33 2.17 14.51
N MET A 2 15.06 1.33 15.51
CA MET A 2 14.39 0.06 15.23
C MET A 2 12.92 0.34 14.92
N THR A 3 12.40 -0.28 13.85
CA THR A 3 10.99 -0.25 13.40
C THR A 3 9.97 -0.51 14.51
N GLN A 4 10.38 -1.26 15.55
CA GLN A 4 9.58 -1.57 16.72
C GLN A 4 9.14 -0.33 17.54
N ASP A 5 9.90 0.75 17.51
CA ASP A 5 9.59 1.96 18.28
C ASP A 5 8.45 2.79 17.65
N LEU A 6 8.05 2.48 16.42
CA LEU A 6 6.99 3.22 15.70
C LEU A 6 5.58 2.85 16.15
N TYR A 7 5.41 1.67 16.77
CA TYR A 7 4.10 1.09 17.05
C TYR A 7 3.91 0.83 18.55
N THR A 8 2.74 1.21 19.06
CA THR A 8 2.36 0.92 20.45
C THR A 8 2.09 -0.58 20.64
N LEU A 9 2.15 -1.06 21.88
CA LEU A 9 1.78 -2.46 22.22
C LEU A 9 0.37 -2.82 21.71
N ARG A 10 -0.58 -1.90 21.78
CA ARG A 10 -1.94 -2.11 21.26
C ARG A 10 -1.97 -2.25 19.74
N ALA A 11 -1.15 -1.48 19.03
CA ALA A 11 -1.03 -1.62 17.57
C ALA A 11 -0.43 -2.98 17.20
N TRP A 12 0.60 -3.42 17.92
CA TRP A 12 1.16 -4.77 17.77
C TRP A 12 0.15 -5.88 18.02
N GLU A 13 -0.68 -5.71 19.06
CA GLU A 13 -1.76 -6.64 19.36
C GLU A 13 -2.80 -6.69 18.23
N GLN A 14 -3.22 -5.54 17.69
CA GLN A 14 -4.17 -5.53 16.57
C GLN A 14 -3.58 -6.14 15.29
N MET A 15 -2.30 -5.88 15.01
CA MET A 15 -1.61 -6.47 13.86
C MET A 15 -1.51 -7.99 13.98
N SER A 16 -1.32 -8.54 15.20
CA SER A 16 -1.20 -9.98 15.40
C SER A 16 -2.51 -10.75 15.19
N TYR A 17 -3.67 -10.08 15.27
CA TYR A 17 -4.97 -10.68 14.98
C TYR A 17 -5.26 -10.84 13.49
N LEU A 18 -4.45 -10.23 12.62
CA LEU A 18 -4.58 -10.38 11.18
C LEU A 18 -4.35 -11.84 10.78
N CYS A 19 -5.35 -12.48 10.18
CA CYS A 19 -5.33 -13.88 9.80
C CYS A 19 -5.94 -14.09 8.41
N PRO A 20 -5.74 -15.24 7.74
CA PRO A 20 -6.29 -15.48 6.41
C PRO A 20 -7.82 -15.28 6.35
N GLN A 21 -8.55 -15.53 7.44
CA GLN A 21 -10.00 -15.37 7.51
C GLN A 21 -10.45 -13.94 7.87
N SER A 22 -9.51 -12.99 7.99
CA SER A 22 -9.82 -11.61 8.30
C SER A 22 -10.67 -10.98 7.19
N GLY A 23 -11.80 -10.39 7.57
CA GLY A 23 -12.63 -9.65 6.63
C GLY A 23 -11.94 -8.38 6.13
N GLN A 24 -12.35 -7.89 4.97
CA GLN A 24 -11.74 -6.73 4.29
C GLN A 24 -11.66 -5.47 5.18
N ASP A 25 -12.67 -5.22 6.02
CA ASP A 25 -12.66 -4.07 6.94
C ASP A 25 -11.59 -4.21 8.02
N HIS A 26 -11.37 -5.42 8.52
CA HIS A 26 -10.32 -5.67 9.50
C HIS A 26 -8.93 -5.55 8.86
N VAL A 27 -8.76 -6.06 7.64
CA VAL A 27 -7.52 -5.87 6.85
C VAL A 27 -7.25 -4.37 6.68
N ARG A 28 -8.26 -3.59 6.28
CA ARG A 28 -8.16 -2.13 6.13
C ARG A 28 -7.85 -1.40 7.44
N GLU A 29 -8.47 -1.80 8.55
CA GLU A 29 -8.18 -1.23 9.87
C GLU A 29 -6.70 -1.45 10.24
N VAL A 30 -6.21 -2.68 10.08
CA VAL A 30 -4.83 -3.03 10.39
C VAL A 30 -3.85 -2.30 9.46
N TRP A 31 -4.14 -2.21 8.17
CA TRP A 31 -3.30 -1.46 7.25
C TRP A 31 -3.27 0.04 7.51
N ASN A 32 -4.36 0.63 7.99
CA ASN A 32 -4.33 2.01 8.50
C ASN A 32 -3.37 2.16 9.69
N LEU A 33 -3.33 1.19 10.59
CA LEU A 33 -2.38 1.21 11.72
C LEU A 33 -0.94 1.11 11.22
N ILE A 34 -0.67 0.25 10.24
CA ILE A 34 0.67 0.09 9.63
C ILE A 34 1.12 1.40 8.97
N LEU A 35 0.28 1.99 8.13
CA LEU A 35 0.64 3.16 7.33
C LEU A 35 0.75 4.45 8.15
N LYS A 36 -0.06 4.59 9.20
CA LYS A 36 -0.19 5.87 9.92
C LYS A 36 1.14 6.37 10.47
N PRO A 37 1.93 5.60 11.24
CA PRO A 37 3.25 6.07 11.69
C PRO A 37 4.19 6.37 10.53
N ILE A 38 4.14 5.61 9.44
CA ILE A 38 5.08 5.75 8.32
C ILE A 38 4.82 7.06 7.55
N PHE A 39 3.56 7.37 7.24
CA PHE A 39 3.20 8.50 6.38
C PHE A 39 2.76 9.75 7.17
N HIS A 40 2.21 9.62 8.39
CA HIS A 40 1.90 10.77 9.25
C HIS A 40 3.08 11.26 10.10
N LEU A 41 4.28 10.67 10.01
CA LEU A 41 5.48 11.26 10.61
C LEU A 41 5.75 12.63 9.97
N GLY A 42 5.23 13.67 10.61
CA GLY A 42 5.55 15.06 10.32
C GLY A 42 7.03 15.29 10.56
N THR A 43 7.84 15.04 9.54
CA THR A 43 9.24 15.42 9.55
C THR A 43 9.32 16.94 9.58
N PRO A 44 10.07 17.54 10.50
CA PRO A 44 10.33 18.98 10.48
C PRO A 44 10.94 19.35 9.11
N GLY A 45 10.16 20.06 8.28
CA GLY A 45 10.65 20.69 7.05
C GLY A 45 10.70 19.87 5.76
N GLY A 46 9.77 18.94 5.49
CA GLY A 46 9.85 18.20 4.20
C GLY A 46 8.54 17.81 3.53
N LYS A 47 7.82 16.83 4.07
CA LYS A 47 6.76 16.14 3.32
C LYS A 47 5.54 15.93 4.21
N SER A 48 4.37 16.27 3.70
CA SER A 48 3.09 16.09 4.39
C SER A 48 2.26 15.10 3.59
N PHE A 49 1.89 13.98 4.21
CA PHE A 49 1.09 12.96 3.54
C PHE A 49 -0.30 12.87 4.17
N THR A 50 -1.29 12.59 3.34
CA THR A 50 -2.65 12.23 3.78
C THR A 50 -2.90 10.77 3.49
N VAL A 51 -3.38 10.05 4.50
CA VAL A 51 -3.86 8.66 4.39
C VAL A 51 -5.38 8.70 4.48
N THR A 52 -6.06 8.23 3.45
CA THR A 52 -7.51 8.35 3.29
C THR A 52 -8.11 6.98 2.97
N ASN A 53 -9.17 6.60 3.68
CA ASN A 53 -9.97 5.44 3.30
C ASN A 53 -10.85 5.81 2.11
N GLU A 54 -10.80 5.01 1.06
CA GLU A 54 -11.74 5.11 -0.06
C GLU A 54 -12.88 4.12 0.19
N ASP A 55 -14.10 4.65 0.23
CA ASP A 55 -15.33 3.89 0.30
C ASP A 55 -15.96 3.84 -1.11
N ASP A 56 -15.28 3.14 -2.02
CA ASP A 56 -15.83 2.81 -3.33
C ASP A 56 -16.60 1.50 -3.22
N GLN A 57 -17.91 1.53 -3.48
CA GLN A 57 -18.78 0.35 -3.37
C GLN A 57 -18.59 -0.64 -4.52
N ASP A 58 -18.03 -0.18 -5.65
CA ASP A 58 -17.80 -1.00 -6.84
C ASP A 58 -16.39 -1.63 -6.83
N ARG A 59 -15.57 -1.32 -5.80
CA ARG A 59 -14.21 -1.81 -5.63
C ARG A 59 -14.00 -2.37 -4.23
N PHE A 60 -12.89 -3.07 -4.02
CA PHE A 60 -12.47 -3.46 -2.67
C PHE A 60 -12.19 -2.21 -1.80
N PRO A 61 -12.34 -2.28 -0.46
CA PRO A 61 -11.93 -1.17 0.39
C PRO A 61 -10.45 -0.80 0.13
N GLN A 62 -10.20 0.48 -0.15
CA GLN A 62 -8.84 0.96 -0.44
C GLN A 62 -8.39 1.98 0.61
N ILE A 63 -7.07 2.07 0.76
CA ILE A 63 -6.42 3.18 1.45
C ILE A 63 -5.56 3.91 0.43
N SER A 64 -5.79 5.20 0.28
CA SER A 64 -5.02 6.06 -0.60
C SER A 64 -4.07 6.93 0.19
N VAL A 65 -2.86 7.09 -0.34
CA VAL A 65 -1.83 7.97 0.22
C VAL A 65 -1.41 9.00 -0.83
N ALA A 66 -1.53 10.27 -0.46
CA ALA A 66 -1.13 11.40 -1.27
C ALA A 66 -0.07 12.24 -0.56
N ASN A 67 0.84 12.85 -1.32
CA ASN A 67 1.78 13.83 -0.81
C ASN A 67 1.21 15.25 -1.06
N LEU A 68 0.78 15.92 0.00
CA LEU A 68 0.20 17.27 -0.06
C LEU A 68 1.18 18.33 -0.54
N ASN A 69 2.48 18.12 -0.29
CA ASN A 69 3.53 19.05 -0.66
C ASN A 69 4.29 18.60 -1.92
N GLY A 70 3.89 17.47 -2.51
CA GLY A 70 4.54 16.88 -3.67
C GLY A 70 4.11 17.55 -4.97
N ARG A 71 4.82 17.18 -6.04
CA ARG A 71 4.56 17.67 -7.41
C ARG A 71 3.10 17.47 -7.88
N PHE A 72 2.48 16.40 -7.41
CA PHE A 72 1.10 16.02 -7.73
C PHE A 72 0.16 16.24 -6.54
N GLY A 73 0.31 17.37 -5.85
CA GLY A 73 -0.38 17.69 -4.59
C GLY A 73 -1.83 17.19 -4.54
N SER A 74 -2.14 16.43 -3.49
CA SER A 74 -3.44 15.77 -3.22
C SER A 74 -3.85 14.60 -4.14
N SER A 75 -3.12 14.30 -5.22
CA SER A 75 -3.35 13.08 -6.01
C SER A 75 -2.80 11.85 -5.27
N PRO A 76 -3.55 10.73 -5.21
CA PRO A 76 -3.06 9.49 -4.61
C PRO A 76 -1.95 8.92 -5.50
N LEU A 77 -0.78 8.67 -4.91
CA LEU A 77 0.36 8.05 -5.60
C LEU A 77 0.66 6.64 -5.05
N PHE A 78 0.03 6.26 -3.94
CA PHE A 78 0.09 4.92 -3.39
C PHE A 78 -1.29 4.47 -2.93
N LYS A 79 -1.70 3.26 -3.32
CA LYS A 79 -2.96 2.64 -2.92
C LYS A 79 -2.73 1.29 -2.25
N VAL A 80 -3.52 0.98 -1.22
CA VAL A 80 -3.56 -0.35 -0.59
C VAL A 80 -4.94 -0.96 -0.78
N TYR A 81 -5.02 -2.05 -1.53
CA TYR A 81 -6.23 -2.82 -1.80
C TYR A 81 -6.40 -3.87 -0.70
N CYS A 82 -7.45 -3.72 0.12
CA CYS A 82 -7.67 -4.56 1.29
C CYS A 82 -8.69 -5.66 0.98
N ILE A 83 -8.24 -6.91 0.91
CA ILE A 83 -9.03 -8.06 0.46
C ILE A 83 -9.27 -9.02 1.63
N GLY A 84 -10.53 -9.36 1.87
CA GLY A 84 -10.93 -10.36 2.85
C GLY A 84 -11.16 -11.73 2.22
N PHE A 85 -10.08 -12.42 1.83
CA PHE A 85 -10.15 -13.75 1.22
C PHE A 85 -9.30 -14.76 1.99
N ALA A 86 -9.90 -15.93 2.27
CA ALA A 86 -9.22 -17.03 2.93
C ALA A 86 -8.40 -17.82 1.92
N ASP A 87 -7.07 -17.75 2.05
CA ASP A 87 -6.08 -18.51 1.27
C ASP A 87 -6.04 -18.17 -0.24
N PRO A 88 -5.38 -17.06 -0.62
CA PRO A 88 -5.23 -16.71 -2.03
C PRO A 88 -4.33 -17.70 -2.78
N ASP A 89 -4.82 -18.22 -3.90
CA ASP A 89 -4.04 -19.02 -4.83
C ASP A 89 -3.45 -18.17 -5.97
N THR A 90 -2.67 -18.80 -6.84
CA THR A 90 -2.01 -18.13 -7.97
C THR A 90 -3.01 -17.46 -8.92
N ASP A 91 -4.16 -18.07 -9.15
CA ASP A 91 -5.17 -17.54 -10.07
C ASP A 91 -5.84 -16.29 -9.47
N LEU A 92 -6.16 -16.31 -8.18
CA LEU A 92 -6.71 -15.14 -7.49
C LEU A 92 -5.72 -13.98 -7.49
N TRP A 93 -4.44 -14.25 -7.20
CA TRP A 93 -3.41 -13.21 -7.26
C TRP A 93 -3.37 -12.54 -8.63
N LYS A 94 -3.38 -13.34 -9.69
CA LYS A 94 -3.37 -12.82 -11.06
C LYS A 94 -4.61 -11.98 -11.36
N VAL A 95 -5.79 -12.42 -10.96
CA VAL A 95 -7.04 -11.65 -11.15
C VAL A 95 -6.97 -10.30 -10.43
N LEU A 96 -6.42 -10.28 -9.21
CA LEU A 96 -6.26 -9.04 -8.45
C LEU A 96 -5.17 -8.14 -9.06
N GLU A 97 -4.07 -8.72 -9.54
CA GLU A 97 -3.02 -8.01 -10.26
C GLU A 97 -3.56 -7.32 -11.52
N ASP A 98 -4.27 -8.07 -12.39
CA ASP A 98 -4.88 -7.54 -13.61
C ASP A 98 -5.86 -6.38 -13.29
N ALA A 99 -6.64 -6.51 -12.21
CA ALA A 99 -7.58 -5.47 -11.77
C ALA A 99 -6.87 -4.22 -11.23
N VAL A 100 -5.78 -4.39 -10.47
CA VAL A 100 -4.98 -3.28 -9.94
C VAL A 100 -4.21 -2.59 -11.05
N GLU A 101 -3.62 -3.34 -11.99
CA GLU A 101 -2.96 -2.78 -13.16
C GLU A 101 -3.92 -1.88 -13.95
N LEU A 102 -5.15 -2.36 -14.21
CA LEU A 102 -6.16 -1.55 -14.89
C LEU A 102 -6.51 -0.27 -14.11
N ASP A 103 -6.69 -0.35 -12.79
CA ASP A 103 -6.99 0.83 -11.96
C ASP A 103 -5.85 1.85 -11.98
N LEU A 104 -4.60 1.38 -11.90
CA LEU A 104 -3.44 2.26 -11.96
C LEU A 104 -3.27 2.88 -13.35
N LEU A 105 -3.57 2.16 -14.45
CA LEU A 105 -3.58 2.70 -15.81
C LEU A 105 -4.65 3.79 -15.98
N GLU A 106 -5.84 3.57 -15.44
CA GLU A 106 -6.90 4.58 -15.42
C GLU A 106 -6.47 5.82 -14.61
N ALA A 107 -5.85 5.63 -13.45
CA ALA A 107 -5.34 6.71 -12.64
C ALA A 107 -4.16 7.45 -13.32
N SER A 108 -3.31 6.73 -14.07
CA SER A 108 -2.15 7.32 -14.76
C SER A 108 -2.58 8.30 -15.86
N SER A 109 -3.73 8.05 -16.50
CA SER A 109 -4.32 8.95 -17.51
C SER A 109 -4.60 10.36 -16.96
N LEU A 110 -4.86 10.51 -15.66
CA LEU A 110 -5.10 11.81 -15.02
C LEU A 110 -3.85 12.70 -14.97
N PHE A 111 -2.67 12.13 -15.25
CA PHE A 111 -1.40 12.84 -15.27
C PHE A 111 -0.90 13.15 -16.70
N GLU A 112 -1.71 12.90 -17.74
CA GLU A 112 -1.36 13.19 -19.13
C GLU A 112 -0.89 14.63 -19.36
N GLY A 113 0.17 14.79 -20.17
CA GLY A 113 0.78 16.09 -20.48
C GLY A 113 1.81 16.62 -19.47
N LYS A 114 2.13 15.86 -18.42
CA LYS A 114 3.23 16.14 -17.46
C LYS A 114 4.25 14.98 -17.53
N HIS A 115 5.51 15.19 -17.11
CA HIS A 115 6.38 14.04 -16.75
C HIS A 115 5.61 13.24 -15.69
N ARG A 116 5.16 12.01 -16.00
CA ARG A 116 4.25 11.23 -15.15
C ARG A 116 4.92 10.87 -13.82
N ALA A 117 4.15 10.61 -12.78
CA ALA A 117 4.68 10.00 -11.55
C ALA A 117 4.57 8.49 -11.67
N SER A 118 5.46 7.77 -10.98
CA SER A 118 5.18 6.36 -10.67
C SER A 118 3.98 6.27 -9.71
N LEU A 119 3.08 5.34 -9.98
CA LEU A 119 2.00 4.97 -9.08
C LEU A 119 2.35 3.66 -8.39
N PHE A 120 2.07 3.56 -7.10
CA PHE A 120 2.38 2.40 -6.29
C PHE A 120 1.09 1.73 -5.83
N ALA A 121 1.12 0.41 -5.71
CA ALA A 121 0.03 -0.36 -5.13
C ALA A 121 0.55 -1.41 -4.15
N ALA A 122 -0.29 -1.74 -3.18
CA ALA A 122 -0.14 -2.92 -2.34
C ALA A 122 -1.45 -3.71 -2.37
N ILE A 123 -1.38 -5.02 -2.63
CA ILE A 123 -2.52 -5.93 -2.53
C ILE A 123 -2.37 -6.69 -1.22
N ALA A 124 -3.25 -6.42 -0.27
CA ALA A 124 -3.24 -7.01 1.07
C ALA A 124 -4.38 -8.03 1.22
N ILE A 125 -4.04 -9.30 1.47
CA ILE A 125 -5.00 -10.39 1.64
C ILE A 125 -4.75 -11.07 2.99
N GLY A 126 -5.61 -10.78 3.98
CA GLY A 126 -5.33 -11.18 5.35
C GLY A 126 -3.93 -10.70 5.77
N PRO A 127 -3.02 -11.58 6.22
CA PRO A 127 -1.66 -11.21 6.62
C PRO A 127 -0.67 -11.11 5.45
N LEU A 128 -1.07 -11.46 4.23
CA LEU A 128 -0.19 -11.47 3.07
C LEU A 128 -0.25 -10.13 2.33
N VAL A 129 0.88 -9.69 1.80
CA VAL A 129 0.94 -8.49 0.96
C VAL A 129 1.93 -8.63 -0.19
N ARG A 130 1.54 -8.10 -1.35
CA ARG A 130 2.39 -7.88 -2.52
C ARG A 130 2.43 -6.40 -2.88
N PHE A 131 3.58 -5.92 -3.33
CA PHE A 131 3.79 -4.52 -3.73
C PHE A 131 4.04 -4.41 -5.22
N TYR A 132 3.47 -3.39 -5.85
CA TYR A 132 3.55 -3.14 -7.28
C TYR A 132 3.85 -1.67 -7.56
N ARG A 133 4.41 -1.43 -8.74
CA ARG A 133 4.66 -0.11 -9.28
C ARG A 133 4.19 -0.09 -10.73
N GLN A 134 3.44 0.94 -11.09
CA GLN A 134 3.31 1.37 -12.47
C GLN A 134 4.26 2.55 -12.68
N ASP A 135 5.25 2.37 -13.54
CA ASP A 135 6.23 3.43 -13.80
C ASP A 135 5.75 4.44 -14.85
N GLU A 136 6.65 5.36 -15.22
CA GLU A 136 6.33 6.45 -16.14
C GLU A 136 6.06 5.97 -17.58
N GLU A 137 6.48 4.76 -17.93
CA GLU A 137 6.28 4.12 -19.23
C GLU A 137 5.04 3.20 -19.26
N ASP A 138 4.19 3.28 -18.23
CA ASP A 138 3.03 2.41 -17.99
C ASP A 138 3.41 0.92 -17.84
N TYR A 139 4.66 0.63 -17.47
CA TYR A 139 5.06 -0.74 -17.16
C TYR A 139 4.64 -1.10 -15.73
N PHE A 140 3.75 -2.07 -15.62
CA PHE A 140 3.33 -2.65 -14.34
C PHE A 140 4.33 -3.72 -13.91
N CYS A 141 5.07 -3.45 -12.84
CA CYS A 141 6.05 -4.37 -12.30
C CYS A 141 5.79 -4.69 -10.83
N TYR A 142 6.07 -5.94 -10.48
CA TYR A 142 6.23 -6.33 -9.09
C TYR A 142 7.44 -5.60 -8.51
N VAL A 143 7.29 -5.05 -7.31
CA VAL A 143 8.40 -4.45 -6.60
C VAL A 143 9.20 -5.59 -5.96
N GLU A 144 10.03 -6.27 -6.77
CA GLU A 144 10.87 -7.38 -6.33
C GLU A 144 11.94 -6.89 -5.35
N PHE A 145 11.83 -7.29 -4.10
CA PHE A 145 12.93 -7.24 -3.14
C PHE A 145 13.08 -8.61 -2.46
N GLY A 146 13.67 -9.55 -3.21
CA GLY A 146 13.95 -10.93 -2.80
C GLY A 146 13.11 -11.99 -3.53
N ASP A 147 13.45 -13.27 -3.34
CA ASP A 147 12.88 -14.44 -4.05
C ASP A 147 11.48 -14.87 -3.56
N ARG A 148 10.66 -13.97 -2.99
CA ARG A 148 9.37 -14.35 -2.38
C ARG A 148 8.16 -13.80 -3.11
N ASP A 149 7.19 -14.68 -3.31
CA ASP A 149 5.90 -14.38 -3.94
C ASP A 149 5.05 -13.37 -3.15
N ALA A 150 5.10 -13.36 -1.82
CA ALA A 150 4.39 -12.39 -0.97
C ALA A 150 5.06 -12.26 0.40
N TYR A 151 4.91 -11.11 1.05
CA TYR A 151 5.35 -10.90 2.43
C TYR A 151 4.24 -11.23 3.42
N ASN A 152 4.60 -11.81 4.56
CA ASN A 152 3.67 -12.03 5.66
C ASN A 152 3.89 -10.99 6.76
N VAL A 153 2.86 -10.21 7.11
CA VAL A 153 2.91 -9.15 8.14
C VAL A 153 3.50 -9.64 9.47
N HIS A 154 3.31 -10.91 9.84
CA HIS A 154 3.83 -11.45 11.10
C HIS A 154 5.30 -11.81 11.06
N GLN A 155 5.83 -12.16 9.88
CA GLN A 155 7.19 -12.69 9.71
C GLN A 155 8.14 -11.66 9.09
N ASP A 156 7.61 -10.81 8.22
CA ASP A 156 8.36 -9.94 7.34
C ASP A 156 8.05 -8.46 7.62
N PHE A 157 7.55 -8.13 8.82
CA PHE A 157 7.10 -6.79 9.18
C PHE A 157 8.15 -5.70 8.90
N ASP A 158 9.41 -5.96 9.28
CA ASP A 158 10.48 -4.98 9.10
C ASP A 158 10.75 -4.71 7.61
N VAL A 159 10.68 -5.74 6.76
CA VAL A 159 10.82 -5.63 5.30
C VAL A 159 9.66 -4.82 4.71
N ILE A 160 8.43 -5.09 5.17
CA ILE A 160 7.24 -4.33 4.77
C ILE A 160 7.39 -2.85 5.14
N VAL A 161 7.87 -2.53 6.33
CA VAL A 161 8.10 -1.13 6.74
C VAL A 161 9.19 -0.47 5.89
N GLU A 162 10.29 -1.17 5.59
CA GLU A 162 11.33 -0.65 4.70
C GLU A 162 10.78 -0.33 3.30
N HIS A 163 9.93 -1.18 2.74
CA HIS A 163 9.27 -0.94 1.45
C HIS A 163 8.39 0.32 1.48
N LEU A 164 7.58 0.46 2.52
CA LEU A 164 6.70 1.61 2.67
C LEU A 164 7.50 2.92 2.84
N LEU A 165 8.66 2.87 3.50
CA LEU A 165 9.57 4.02 3.59
C LEU A 165 10.19 4.38 2.23
N GLN A 166 10.54 3.39 1.42
CA GLN A 166 11.05 3.64 0.06
C GLN A 166 9.97 4.22 -0.86
N ILE A 167 8.74 3.69 -0.82
CA ILE A 167 7.58 4.23 -1.53
C ILE A 167 7.35 5.68 -1.11
N ARG A 168 7.38 5.96 0.20
CA ARG A 168 7.26 7.32 0.75
C ARG A 168 8.31 8.28 0.19
N GLU A 169 9.56 7.83 0.06
CA GLU A 169 10.63 8.64 -0.52
C GLU A 169 10.47 8.85 -2.03
N ALA A 170 9.99 7.85 -2.77
CA ALA A 170 9.74 7.95 -4.21
C ALA A 170 8.54 8.87 -4.56
N MET A 171 7.57 9.00 -3.65
CA MET A 171 6.42 9.92 -3.79
C MET A 171 6.75 11.40 -3.49
N ALA A 172 7.99 11.71 -3.11
CA ALA A 172 8.42 13.03 -2.65
C ALA A 172 8.71 14.01 -3.77
#